data_AF-A0A2V4HV81-F1
#
_entry.id   AF-A0A2V4HV81-F1
#
_cell.length_a   1.000
_cell.length_b   1.000
_cell.length_c   1.000
_cell.angle_alpha   90.00
_cell.angle_beta   90.00
_cell.angle_gamma   90.00
#
_symmetry.space_group_name_H-M   'P 1'
#
loop_
_entity.id
_entity.type
_entity.pdbx_description
1 polymer ?
#
loop_
_entity_poly.entity_id
_entity_poly.type
_entity_poly.pdbx_seq_one_letter_code
_entity_poly.pdbx_strand_id
1 'polypeptide(L)' 'MKGEKVAGVSTKPYEASTMSEFFRHGSVEERRSVYRMAAMAAIDEQKDVIRSAKSEEFSIAKCKM' A
#
# COMPACT_ATOMS: atom_id res chain seq x y z
N MET A 1 -39.83 -13.89 16.61
CA MET A 1 -39.90 -13.07 15.37
C MET A 1 -39.20 -11.75 15.66
N LYS A 2 -38.31 -11.18 14.86
CA LYS A 2 -37.81 -11.42 13.52
C LYS A 2 -36.41 -10.79 13.52
N GLY A 3 -35.40 -11.49 13.04
CA GLY A 3 -34.14 -10.85 12.64
C GLY A 3 -34.44 -9.89 11.50
N GLU A 4 -34.20 -8.61 11.72
CA GLU A 4 -34.29 -7.60 10.69
C GLU A 4 -33.06 -7.74 9.80
N LYS A 5 -33.28 -8.31 8.61
CA LYS A 5 -32.26 -8.50 7.60
C LYS A 5 -32.07 -7.15 6.92
N VAL A 6 -30.92 -6.53 7.13
CA VAL A 6 -30.49 -5.33 6.41
C VAL A 6 -30.56 -5.62 4.91
N ALA A 7 -31.61 -5.10 4.28
CA ALA A 7 -31.81 -5.10 2.84
C ALA A 7 -30.82 -4.11 2.23
N GLY A 8 -29.62 -4.60 1.91
CA GLY A 8 -28.57 -3.77 1.31
C GLY A 8 -27.31 -4.53 0.88
N VAL A 9 -27.21 -5.84 1.17
CA VAL A 9 -26.15 -6.67 0.60
C VAL A 9 -26.53 -7.00 -0.84
N SER A 10 -25.84 -6.36 -1.80
CA SER A 10 -25.83 -6.79 -3.20
C SER A 10 -25.64 -8.31 -3.25
N THR A 11 -26.65 -9.04 -3.73
CA THR A 11 -26.63 -10.49 -3.89
C THR A 11 -25.86 -10.93 -5.13
N LYS A 12 -25.24 -10.01 -5.86
CA LYS A 12 -24.28 -10.39 -6.89
C LYS A 12 -23.06 -11.00 -6.18
N PRO A 13 -22.61 -12.22 -6.56
CA PRO A 13 -21.31 -12.68 -6.11
C PRO A 13 -20.31 -11.60 -6.50
N TYR A 14 -19.70 -10.96 -5.52
CA TYR A 14 -18.60 -10.05 -5.78
C TYR A 14 -17.48 -10.96 -6.25
N GLU A 15 -17.30 -11.05 -7.56
CA GLU A 15 -16.24 -11.83 -8.19
C GLU A 15 -14.93 -11.49 -7.46
N ALA A 16 -14.35 -12.51 -6.85
CA ALA A 16 -13.12 -12.40 -6.13
C ALA A 16 -12.04 -11.91 -7.10
N SER A 17 -11.46 -10.74 -6.86
CA SER A 17 -10.19 -10.42 -7.53
C SER A 17 -9.11 -11.37 -7.02
N THR A 18 -8.12 -11.68 -7.86
CA THR A 18 -6.94 -12.46 -7.46
C THR A 18 -6.29 -11.92 -6.19
N MET A 19 -6.30 -10.59 -6.00
CA MET A 19 -5.79 -9.96 -4.79
C MET A 19 -6.66 -10.27 -3.56
N SER A 20 -7.98 -10.15 -3.69
CA SER A 20 -8.90 -10.48 -2.59
C SER A 20 -8.84 -11.97 -2.23
N GLU A 21 -8.62 -12.84 -3.21
CA GLU A 21 -8.47 -14.28 -3.01
C GLU A 21 -7.15 -14.60 -2.31
N PHE A 22 -6.05 -13.98 -2.73
CA PHE A 22 -4.75 -14.09 -2.06
C PHE A 22 -4.82 -13.67 -0.58
N PHE A 23 -5.49 -12.56 -0.25
CA PHE A 23 -5.59 -12.15 1.15
C PHE A 23 -6.52 -13.02 1.99
N ARG A 24 -7.51 -13.68 1.37
CA ARG A 24 -8.42 -14.62 2.04
C ARG A 24 -7.76 -15.98 2.30
N HIS A 25 -6.97 -16.49 1.36
CA HIS A 25 -6.48 -17.88 1.38
C HIS A 25 -4.96 -18.01 1.52
N GLY A 26 -4.20 -16.94 1.30
CA GLY A 26 -2.75 -16.94 1.42
C GLY A 26 -2.28 -17.20 2.85
N SER A 27 -1.14 -17.87 2.97
CA SER A 27 -0.49 -18.10 4.27
C SER A 27 -0.15 -16.77 4.95
N VAL A 28 0.12 -16.84 6.26
CA VAL A 28 0.54 -15.65 7.02
C VAL A 28 1.91 -15.17 6.51
N GLU A 29 2.77 -16.10 6.14
CA GLU A 29 4.13 -15.87 5.67
C GLU A 29 4.14 -15.14 4.33
N GLU A 30 3.31 -15.59 3.38
CA GLU A 30 3.15 -14.95 2.07
C GLU A 30 2.63 -13.52 2.21
N ARG A 31 1.56 -13.32 2.99
CA ARG A 31 1.00 -11.99 3.24
C ARG A 31 2.02 -11.07 3.91
N ARG A 32 2.77 -11.58 4.91
CA ARG A 32 3.85 -10.84 5.57
C ARG A 32 4.98 -10.48 4.60
N SER A 33 5.29 -11.35 3.63
CA SER A 33 6.27 -11.06 2.59
C SER A 33 5.81 -9.88 1.72
N VAL A 34 4.57 -9.92 1.23
CA VAL A 34 4.00 -8.85 0.40
C VAL A 34 4.01 -7.50 1.13
N TYR A 35 3.55 -7.47 2.39
CA TYR A 35 3.59 -6.23 3.18
C TYR A 35 5.01 -5.69 3.38
N ARG A 36 5.99 -6.57 3.63
CA ARG A 36 7.39 -6.16 3.75
C ARG A 36 7.94 -5.59 2.45
N MET A 37 7.66 -6.22 1.32
CA MET A 37 8.08 -5.72 0.01
C MET A 37 7.50 -4.33 -0.27
N ALA A 38 6.20 -4.14 -0.03
CA ALA A 38 5.54 -2.85 -0.21
C ALA A 38 6.14 -1.77 0.70
N ALA A 39 6.41 -2.09 1.97
CA ALA A 39 7.04 -1.18 2.90
C ALA A 39 8.47 -0.81 2.47
N MET A 40 9.26 -1.76 1.99
CA MET A 40 10.61 -1.51 1.49
C MET A 40 10.60 -0.60 0.28
N ALA A 41 9.71 -0.84 -0.69
CA ALA A 41 9.56 0.01 -1.86
C ALA A 41 9.22 1.45 -1.48
N ALA A 42 8.27 1.65 -0.56
CA ALA A 42 7.91 2.98 -0.07
C ALA A 42 9.08 3.67 0.66
N ILE A 43 9.86 2.92 1.46
CA ILE A 43 11.06 3.45 2.13
C ILE A 43 12.10 3.90 1.11
N ASP A 44 12.32 3.13 0.05
CA ASP A 44 13.31 3.47 -0.96
C ASP A 44 12.88 4.69 -1.80
N GLU A 45 11.60 4.79 -2.14
CA GLU A 45 11.04 6.01 -2.75
C GLU A 45 11.24 7.24 -1.85
N GLN A 46 10.99 7.12 -0.55
CA GLN A 46 11.24 8.22 0.40
C GLN A 46 12.72 8.60 0.49
N LYS A 47 13.64 7.63 0.45
CA LYS A 47 15.08 7.92 0.44
C LYS A 47 15.48 8.70 -0.82
N ASP A 48 14.89 8.36 -1.96
CA ASP A 48 15.17 9.04 -3.22
C ASP A 48 14.67 10.49 -3.19
N VAL A 49 13.47 10.73 -2.63
CA VAL A 49 12.95 12.09 -2.39
C VAL A 49 13.89 12.89 -1.49
N ILE A 50 14.34 12.32 -0.37
CA ILE A 50 15.27 13.00 0.55
C ILE A 50 16.60 13.30 -0.14
N ARG A 51 17.13 12.37 -0.94
CA ARG A 51 18.38 12.58 -1.68
C ARG A 51 18.24 13.71 -2.69
N SER A 52 17.12 13.77 -3.40
CA SER A 52 16.79 14.86 -4.33
C SER A 52 16.73 16.21 -3.61
N ALA A 53 15.97 16.30 -2.52
CA ALA A 53 15.84 17.54 -1.75
C ALA A 53 17.18 18.03 -1.19
N LYS A 54 18.03 17.14 -0.66
CA LYS A 54 19.37 17.51 -0.17
C LYS A 54 20.30 17.97 -1.29
N SER A 55 20.17 17.42 -2.49
CA SER A 55 20.94 17.87 -3.65
C SER A 55 20.52 19.28 -4.11
N GLU A 56 19.23 19.59 -3.96
CA GLU A 56 18.66 20.91 -4.26
C GLU A 56 19.03 21.96 -3.19
N GLU A 57 19.02 21.60 -1.91
CA GLU A 57 19.54 22.47 -0.84
C GLU A 57 21.02 22.83 -1.03
N PHE A 58 21.84 21.86 -1.46
CA PHE A 58 23.25 22.07 -1.75
C PHE A 58 23.47 22.97 -2.98
N SER A 59 22.63 22.86 -4.01
CA SER A 59 22.72 23.71 -5.21
C SER A 59 22.26 25.15 -4.93
N ILE A 60 21.22 25.33 -4.12
CA ILE A 60 20.76 26.65 -3.66
C ILE A 60 21.82 27.33 -2.78
N ALA A 61 22.48 26.58 -1.88
CA ALA A 61 23.54 27.11 -1.02
C ALA A 61 24.77 27.57 -1.83
N LYS A 62 25.15 26.86 -2.90
CA LYS A 62 26.26 27.25 -3.78
C LYS A 62 25.95 28.44 -4.69
N CYS A 63 24.70 28.65 -5.07
CA CYS A 63 24.30 29.76 -5.96
C CYS A 63 24.20 31.11 -5.22
N LYS A 64 24.14 31.10 -3.88
CA LYS A 64 24.09 32.30 -3.03
C LYS A 64 25.47 32.74 -2.49
N MET A 65 26.54 32.02 -2.80
CA MET A 65 27.92 32.39 -2.46
C MET A 65 28.60 33.17 -3.59
#